data_AF-A0A821A4N3-F1
#
_entry.id   AF-A0A821A4N3-F1
#
_cell.length_a   1.000
_cell.length_b   1.000
_cell.length_c   1.000
_cell.angle_alpha   90.00
_cell.angle_beta   90.00
_cell.angle_gamma   90.00
#
_symmetry.space_group_name_H-M   'P 1'
#
loop_
_entity.id
_entity.type
_entity.pdbx_description
1 polymer ?
#
loop_
_entity_poly.entity_id
_entity_poly.type
_entity_poly.pdbx_seq_one_letter_code
_entity_poly.pdbx_strand_id
1 'polypeptide(L)'
;DASVVALAKQGPHFYRQGRHLLELNFDEKRQVAITLLQTYQQRFRSIMDSAFHLILSSDHHHHESMKQQTAKFERQEKILLLLGQAAFRDYDRLINNETKQMLPPKIQGMTNDLTKGARIWLPDQDRVWRAVTVDKNYDGKGKLEVISTEGEKEIISIKSDSDLPPLRNPEILIGQKDLTALSYLNEPEVLYNLESRFNKSQIYTKCGIVLVAINPYEVLSIYGNDTIQLYRDQDVQLLEPHIFATAELSYQSMVNFSRNQSIIVSGESGAGKTVSAKYAMRYFANVGGLLEETQIEKKVLASNPIMEAIGNAKTIRNDNSSRFGKYIEIAFLRNHICGASMKTYLLEKSRVIYQASDERNYHIFYQLCTQANQSDMKSLALLPANKFRYTSEGNAIIIKGVNDAEQFLETREALALLGIENKVQMSIFRLLSAILHLGNVVIDEGESETTFVKESDKSFSTFCSLLKLDENRMRTWLCNKRIKTGVEVVTTTLNLNQVLF
;
A
#
# COMPACT_ATOMS: atom_id res chain seq x y z
N ASP A 1 12.23 -2.76 -31.55
CA ASP A 1 13.20 -3.68 -32.18
C ASP A 1 14.68 -3.41 -31.93
N ALA A 2 15.21 -2.18 -32.02
CA ALA A 2 16.66 -1.96 -31.84
C ALA A 2 17.18 -2.16 -30.40
N SER A 3 16.34 -2.00 -29.36
CA SER A 3 16.74 -2.11 -27.95
C SER A 3 16.81 -3.54 -27.40
N VAL A 4 15.99 -4.46 -27.94
CA VAL A 4 15.92 -5.87 -27.47
C VAL A 4 17.03 -6.71 -28.08
N VAL A 5 17.40 -6.44 -29.34
CA VAL A 5 18.55 -7.08 -30.01
C VAL A 5 19.90 -6.69 -29.37
N ALA A 6 19.98 -5.50 -28.74
CA ALA A 6 21.17 -5.06 -28.02
C ALA A 6 21.43 -5.89 -26.74
N LEU A 7 20.40 -6.36 -26.05
CA LEU A 7 20.52 -7.16 -24.82
C LEU A 7 20.97 -8.60 -25.09
N ALA A 8 20.44 -9.23 -26.14
CA ALA A 8 20.86 -10.57 -26.56
C ALA A 8 22.33 -10.60 -27.01
N LYS A 9 22.82 -9.51 -27.63
CA LYS A 9 24.24 -9.35 -28.01
C LYS A 9 25.16 -9.06 -26.82
N GLN A 10 24.65 -8.53 -25.71
CA GLN A 10 25.44 -8.24 -24.51
C GLN A 10 25.51 -9.38 -23.49
N GLY A 11 24.58 -10.35 -23.53
CA GLY A 11 24.60 -11.53 -22.64
C GLY A 11 25.95 -12.27 -22.57
N PRO A 12 26.64 -12.54 -23.69
CA PRO A 12 27.96 -13.15 -23.69
C PRO A 12 29.07 -12.25 -23.08
N HIS A 13 28.94 -10.92 -23.18
CA HIS A 13 29.88 -9.97 -22.58
C HIS A 13 29.73 -9.89 -21.07
N PHE A 14 28.50 -9.96 -20.54
CA PHE A 14 28.25 -10.04 -19.10
C PHE A 14 28.76 -11.34 -18.49
N TYR A 15 28.62 -12.47 -19.19
CA TYR A 15 29.17 -13.76 -18.74
C TYR A 15 30.71 -13.76 -18.74
N ARG A 16 31.33 -13.10 -19.73
CA ARG A 16 32.79 -12.94 -19.82
C ARG A 16 33.34 -11.93 -18.78
N GLN A 17 32.59 -10.87 -18.47
CA GLN A 17 32.91 -9.92 -17.38
C GLN A 17 32.74 -10.55 -15.99
N GLY A 18 31.71 -11.38 -15.78
CA GLY A 18 31.54 -12.16 -14.55
C GLY A 18 32.74 -13.07 -14.27
N ARG A 19 33.41 -13.57 -15.32
CA ARG A 19 34.63 -14.37 -15.21
C ARG A 19 35.86 -13.56 -14.80
N HIS A 20 36.04 -12.34 -15.31
CA HIS A 20 37.12 -11.44 -14.89
C HIS A 20 36.88 -10.82 -13.50
N LEU A 21 35.61 -10.66 -13.10
CA LEU A 21 35.25 -10.28 -11.74
C LEU A 21 35.75 -11.29 -10.70
N LEU A 22 35.94 -12.57 -11.06
CA LEU A 22 36.52 -13.58 -10.16
C LEU A 22 38.02 -13.36 -9.88
N GLU A 23 38.72 -12.54 -10.67
CA GLU A 23 40.17 -12.29 -10.56
C GLU A 23 40.51 -11.07 -9.68
N LEU A 24 39.51 -10.27 -9.24
CA LEU A 24 39.72 -9.06 -8.42
C LEU A 24 39.71 -9.35 -6.89
N ASN A 25 40.27 -8.44 -6.08
CA ASN A 25 40.25 -8.57 -4.61
C ASN A 25 38.86 -8.26 -3.99
N PHE A 26 38.61 -8.82 -2.80
CA PHE A 26 37.28 -9.12 -2.25
C PHE A 26 36.34 -7.92 -1.98
N ASP A 27 36.85 -6.77 -1.56
CA ASP A 27 36.00 -5.61 -1.23
C ASP A 27 35.50 -4.87 -2.49
N GLU A 28 36.30 -4.85 -3.56
CA GLU A 28 35.89 -4.26 -4.84
C GLU A 28 34.89 -5.14 -5.59
N LYS A 29 35.00 -6.48 -5.44
CA LYS A 29 34.07 -7.46 -6.03
C LYS A 29 32.61 -7.21 -5.63
N ARG A 30 32.35 -6.95 -4.35
CA ARG A 30 30.99 -6.80 -3.82
C ARG A 30 30.36 -5.49 -4.28
N GLN A 31 31.12 -4.40 -4.22
CA GLN A 31 30.63 -3.08 -4.63
C GLN A 31 30.39 -3.03 -6.14
N VAL A 32 31.28 -3.62 -6.94
CA VAL A 32 31.13 -3.69 -8.41
C VAL A 32 29.99 -4.62 -8.80
N ALA A 33 29.81 -5.76 -8.14
CA ALA A 33 28.69 -6.68 -8.40
C ALA A 33 27.33 -6.07 -8.03
N ILE A 34 27.22 -5.37 -6.90
CA ILE A 34 26.00 -4.66 -6.50
C ILE A 34 25.69 -3.53 -7.50
N THR A 35 26.70 -2.76 -7.90
CA THR A 35 26.54 -1.66 -8.86
C THR A 35 26.11 -2.20 -10.23
N LEU A 36 26.67 -3.32 -10.69
CA LEU A 36 26.29 -3.96 -11.95
C LEU A 36 24.89 -4.55 -11.90
N LEU A 37 24.49 -5.19 -10.79
CA LEU A 37 23.14 -5.73 -10.59
C LEU A 37 22.09 -4.60 -10.56
N GLN A 38 22.38 -3.51 -9.85
CA GLN A 38 21.51 -2.33 -9.78
C GLN A 38 21.40 -1.65 -11.15
N THR A 39 22.51 -1.53 -11.89
CA THR A 39 22.52 -0.98 -13.25
C THR A 39 21.74 -1.85 -14.22
N TYR A 40 21.84 -3.18 -14.10
CA TYR A 40 21.06 -4.13 -14.88
C TYR A 40 19.57 -4.04 -14.58
N GLN A 41 19.19 -4.00 -13.29
CA GLN A 41 17.80 -3.84 -12.86
C GLN A 41 17.19 -2.51 -13.33
N GLN A 42 17.94 -1.41 -13.22
CA GLN A 42 17.50 -0.09 -13.72
C GLN A 42 17.31 -0.09 -15.25
N ARG A 43 18.28 -0.63 -16.01
CA ARG A 43 18.17 -0.68 -17.48
C ARG A 43 17.08 -1.64 -17.95
N PHE A 44 16.90 -2.77 -17.29
CA PHE A 44 15.82 -3.70 -17.56
C PHE A 44 14.45 -3.04 -17.31
N ARG A 45 14.30 -2.34 -16.18
CA ARG A 45 13.08 -1.59 -15.84
C ARG A 45 12.81 -0.46 -16.84
N SER A 46 13.82 0.31 -17.23
CA SER A 46 13.69 1.36 -18.25
C SER A 46 13.28 0.80 -19.63
N ILE A 47 13.75 -0.39 -20.00
CA ILE A 47 13.36 -1.06 -21.24
C ILE A 47 11.92 -1.58 -21.17
N MET A 48 11.50 -2.11 -20.01
CA MET A 48 10.12 -2.51 -19.78
C MET A 48 9.17 -1.30 -19.84
N ASP A 49 9.54 -0.19 -19.21
CA ASP A 49 8.76 1.05 -19.23
C ASP A 49 8.66 1.64 -20.65
N SER A 50 9.75 1.55 -21.43
CA SER A 50 9.76 1.99 -22.85
C SER A 50 8.92 1.08 -23.75
N ALA A 51 8.93 -0.23 -23.51
CA ALA A 51 8.08 -1.19 -24.21
C ALA A 51 6.59 -0.98 -23.88
N PHE A 52 6.28 -0.67 -22.62
CA PHE A 52 4.93 -0.36 -22.17
C PHE A 52 4.39 0.94 -22.78
N HIS A 53 5.24 1.96 -22.93
CA HIS A 53 4.88 3.20 -23.61
C HIS A 53 4.61 3.02 -25.10
N LEU A 54 5.39 2.18 -25.79
CA LEU A 54 5.18 1.83 -27.20
C LEU A 54 3.86 1.06 -27.44
N ILE A 55 3.45 0.23 -26.47
CA ILE A 55 2.16 -0.51 -26.48
C ILE A 55 0.98 0.46 -26.33
N LEU A 56 1.14 1.55 -25.58
CA LEU A 56 0.10 2.56 -25.35
C LEU A 56 -0.01 3.59 -26.48
N SER A 57 0.95 3.64 -27.42
CA SER A 57 1.01 4.67 -28.47
C SER A 57 0.65 4.20 -29.90
N SER A 58 0.29 2.92 -30.12
CA SER A 58 0.01 2.39 -31.47
C SER A 58 -1.49 2.27 -31.78
N ASP A 59 -1.95 2.95 -32.83
CA ASP A 59 -3.34 2.98 -33.26
C ASP A 59 -3.87 1.67 -33.91
N HIS A 60 -5.12 1.41 -33.54
CA HIS A 60 -6.20 0.49 -33.94
C HIS A 60 -6.17 -0.57 -35.08
N HIS A 61 -5.05 -0.99 -35.71
CA HIS A 61 -5.16 -1.98 -36.81
C HIS A 61 -4.49 -3.36 -36.68
N HIS A 62 -3.87 -3.74 -35.56
CA HIS A 62 -3.18 -5.04 -35.44
C HIS A 62 -3.56 -5.86 -34.19
N HIS A 63 -4.84 -6.00 -33.89
CA HIS A 63 -5.29 -6.64 -32.64
C HIS A 63 -4.99 -8.15 -32.51
N GLU A 64 -4.90 -8.89 -33.63
CA GLU A 64 -4.67 -10.35 -33.60
C GLU A 64 -3.18 -10.72 -33.46
N SER A 65 -2.29 -9.95 -34.10
CA SER A 65 -0.84 -10.07 -33.96
C SER A 65 -0.36 -9.63 -32.57
N MET A 66 -1.00 -8.59 -32.01
CA MET A 66 -0.67 -8.09 -30.67
C MET A 66 -1.01 -9.07 -29.56
N LYS A 67 -2.15 -9.78 -29.61
CA LYS A 67 -2.47 -10.82 -28.61
C LYS A 67 -1.46 -11.97 -28.60
N GLN A 68 -0.96 -12.39 -29.77
CA GLN A 68 0.09 -13.40 -29.86
C GLN A 68 1.44 -12.88 -29.35
N GLN A 69 1.76 -11.60 -29.57
CA GLN A 69 2.95 -10.98 -29.01
C GLN A 69 2.84 -10.80 -27.49
N THR A 70 1.71 -10.34 -26.95
CA THR A 70 1.48 -10.23 -25.50
C THR A 70 1.60 -11.59 -24.83
N ALA A 71 1.00 -12.65 -25.40
CA ALA A 71 1.15 -14.01 -24.88
C ALA A 71 2.60 -14.52 -24.95
N LYS A 72 3.36 -14.12 -25.99
CA LYS A 72 4.79 -14.44 -26.12
C LYS A 72 5.64 -13.68 -25.09
N PHE A 73 5.31 -12.42 -24.80
CA PHE A 73 5.94 -11.60 -23.77
C PHE A 73 5.63 -12.12 -22.36
N GLU A 74 4.38 -12.48 -22.06
CA GLU A 74 4.01 -13.12 -20.79
C GLU A 74 4.72 -14.47 -20.60
N ARG A 75 4.90 -15.23 -21.69
CA ARG A 75 5.64 -16.49 -21.66
C ARG A 75 7.14 -16.25 -21.44
N GLN A 76 7.72 -15.22 -22.06
CA GLN A 76 9.11 -14.82 -21.83
C GLN A 76 9.32 -14.24 -20.43
N GLU A 77 8.36 -13.48 -19.90
CA GLU A 77 8.35 -12.97 -18.53
C GLU A 77 8.27 -14.12 -17.53
N LYS A 78 7.40 -15.11 -17.74
CA LYS A 78 7.37 -16.33 -16.91
C LYS A 78 8.69 -17.10 -16.96
N ILE A 79 9.33 -17.20 -18.14
CA ILE A 79 10.64 -17.86 -18.28
C ILE A 79 11.74 -17.04 -17.59
N LEU A 80 11.74 -15.71 -17.72
CA LEU A 80 12.67 -14.81 -17.03
C LEU A 80 12.45 -14.80 -15.51
N LEU A 81 11.20 -14.93 -15.05
CA LEU A 81 10.85 -15.06 -13.64
C LEU A 81 11.30 -16.43 -13.11
N LEU A 82 11.11 -17.51 -13.87
CA LEU A 82 11.59 -18.85 -13.51
C LEU A 82 13.11 -18.94 -13.51
N LEU A 83 13.77 -18.33 -14.50
CA LEU A 83 15.24 -18.21 -14.56
C LEU A 83 15.76 -17.27 -13.47
N GLY A 84 15.04 -16.20 -13.13
CA GLY A 84 15.35 -15.30 -12.03
C GLY A 84 15.16 -15.96 -10.66
N GLN A 85 14.13 -16.80 -10.50
CA GLN A 85 13.90 -17.61 -9.31
C GLN A 85 14.86 -18.81 -9.22
N ALA A 86 15.30 -19.35 -10.36
CA ALA A 86 16.34 -20.37 -10.41
C ALA A 86 17.71 -19.76 -10.11
N ALA A 87 18.03 -18.61 -10.69
CA ALA A 87 19.22 -17.83 -10.38
C ALA A 87 19.20 -17.29 -8.94
N PHE A 88 18.04 -16.93 -8.40
CA PHE A 88 17.89 -16.57 -6.98
C PHE A 88 18.03 -17.78 -6.08
N ARG A 89 17.55 -18.97 -6.48
CA ARG A 89 17.78 -20.23 -5.73
C ARG A 89 19.23 -20.74 -5.84
N ASP A 90 19.87 -20.54 -6.98
CA ASP A 90 21.28 -20.87 -7.18
C ASP A 90 22.19 -19.82 -6.52
N TYR A 91 21.78 -18.55 -6.49
CA TYR A 91 22.38 -17.48 -5.70
C TYR A 91 22.13 -17.67 -4.21
N ASP A 92 20.96 -18.14 -3.76
CA ASP A 92 20.69 -18.54 -2.37
C ASP A 92 21.48 -19.80 -2.02
N ARG A 93 21.73 -20.73 -2.96
CA ARG A 93 22.62 -21.88 -2.73
C ARG A 93 24.09 -21.47 -2.71
N LEU A 94 24.52 -20.53 -3.57
CA LEU A 94 25.86 -19.97 -3.57
C LEU A 94 26.09 -19.11 -2.34
N ILE A 95 25.13 -18.26 -1.96
CA ILE A 95 25.11 -17.53 -0.70
C ILE A 95 25.04 -18.51 0.44
N ASN A 96 24.21 -19.56 0.49
CA ASN A 96 24.19 -20.49 1.64
C ASN A 96 25.44 -21.40 1.72
N ASN A 97 26.10 -21.69 0.58
CA ASN A 97 27.37 -22.43 0.57
C ASN A 97 28.59 -21.53 0.82
N GLU A 98 28.57 -20.25 0.41
CA GLU A 98 29.65 -19.26 0.62
C GLU A 98 29.41 -18.34 1.84
N THR A 99 28.22 -18.22 2.41
CA THR A 99 27.97 -17.56 3.72
C THR A 99 28.50 -18.40 4.86
N LYS A 100 28.74 -19.70 4.67
CA LYS A 100 29.62 -20.46 5.55
C LYS A 100 31.07 -19.93 5.56
N GLN A 101 31.47 -19.12 4.57
CA GLN A 101 32.82 -18.52 4.45
C GLN A 101 32.84 -16.98 4.49
N MET A 102 31.74 -16.26 4.22
CA MET A 102 31.68 -14.80 4.05
C MET A 102 30.90 -14.06 5.14
N LEU A 103 30.88 -14.59 6.35
CA LEU A 103 30.63 -13.75 7.50
C LEU A 103 31.96 -13.01 7.80
N PRO A 104 31.97 -11.77 8.33
CA PRO A 104 33.20 -11.19 8.87
C PRO A 104 33.83 -12.18 9.87
N PRO A 105 35.10 -12.05 10.29
CA PRO A 105 35.76 -12.96 11.24
C PRO A 105 35.15 -12.98 12.66
N LYS A 106 33.83 -12.81 12.81
CA LYS A 106 33.03 -12.93 14.01
C LYS A 106 31.76 -13.78 13.85
N ILE A 107 31.61 -14.57 12.79
CA ILE A 107 30.57 -15.63 12.77
C ILE A 107 31.19 -17.02 12.52
N GLN A 108 32.51 -17.13 12.74
CA GLN A 108 33.10 -18.32 13.33
C GLN A 108 33.17 -18.07 14.84
N GLY A 109 32.11 -18.44 15.56
CA GLY A 109 32.13 -18.41 17.04
C GLY A 109 30.85 -18.01 17.76
N MET A 110 29.63 -18.27 17.27
CA MET A 110 28.44 -18.15 18.16
C MET A 110 28.54 -19.08 19.38
N THR A 111 29.35 -20.14 19.32
CA THR A 111 29.68 -21.00 20.46
C THR A 111 30.56 -20.31 21.50
N ASN A 112 31.38 -19.32 21.13
CA ASN A 112 32.29 -18.62 22.05
C ASN A 112 31.63 -17.46 22.83
N ASP A 113 30.47 -16.97 22.37
CA ASP A 113 29.75 -15.85 23.00
C ASP A 113 28.66 -16.32 23.99
N LEU A 114 28.33 -17.62 24.00
CA LEU A 114 27.42 -18.25 24.98
C LEU A 114 28.16 -18.62 26.27
N THR A 115 28.83 -17.64 26.86
CA THR A 115 29.48 -17.78 28.18
C THR A 115 28.48 -17.62 29.31
N LYS A 116 28.79 -18.16 30.48
CA LYS A 116 28.04 -17.92 31.71
C LYS A 116 27.81 -16.42 31.92
N GLY A 117 26.55 -16.03 32.15
CA GLY A 117 26.14 -14.64 32.30
C GLY A 117 25.75 -13.95 30.98
N ALA A 118 26.01 -14.56 29.82
CA ALA A 118 25.51 -14.06 28.55
C ALA A 118 23.98 -14.10 28.54
N ARG A 119 23.37 -13.07 27.97
CA ARG A 119 21.91 -12.96 27.85
C ARG A 119 21.48 -13.34 26.45
N ILE A 120 20.40 -14.08 26.34
CA ILE A 120 19.88 -14.61 25.08
C ILE A 120 18.36 -14.54 25.06
N TRP A 121 17.78 -14.75 23.88
CA TRP A 121 16.34 -14.81 23.66
C TRP A 121 15.89 -16.23 23.37
N LEU A 122 14.75 -16.60 23.97
CA LEU A 122 14.07 -17.87 23.72
C LEU A 122 12.65 -17.62 23.25
N PRO A 123 12.06 -18.54 22.46
CA PRO A 123 10.65 -18.46 22.11
C PRO A 123 9.74 -18.45 23.34
N ASP A 124 8.67 -17.68 23.25
CA ASP A 124 7.62 -17.55 24.26
C ASP A 124 6.25 -17.55 23.57
N GLN A 125 5.25 -18.23 24.14
CA GLN A 125 3.94 -18.35 23.51
C GLN A 125 3.14 -17.04 23.53
N ASP A 126 3.32 -16.21 24.56
CA ASP A 126 2.52 -15.00 24.76
C ASP A 126 3.24 -13.76 24.23
N ARG A 127 4.56 -13.67 24.45
CA ARG A 127 5.39 -12.51 24.11
C ARG A 127 6.23 -12.69 22.85
N VAL A 128 6.10 -13.83 22.16
CA VAL A 128 6.96 -14.28 21.06
C VAL A 128 8.39 -14.62 21.52
N TRP A 129 9.01 -13.75 22.31
CA TRP A 129 10.38 -13.91 22.82
C TRP A 129 10.48 -13.55 24.31
N ARG A 130 11.26 -14.33 25.07
CA ARG A 130 11.63 -14.05 26.47
C ARG A 130 13.13 -14.02 26.67
N ALA A 131 13.60 -13.14 27.54
CA ALA A 131 15.03 -13.03 27.86
C ALA A 131 15.42 -14.02 28.95
N VAL A 132 16.53 -14.71 28.77
CA VAL A 132 17.14 -15.58 29.78
C VAL A 132 18.65 -15.37 29.85
N THR A 133 19.28 -15.90 30.90
CA THR A 133 20.74 -15.82 31.11
C THR A 133 21.36 -17.20 31.07
N VAL A 134 22.51 -17.35 30.41
CA VAL A 134 23.26 -18.60 30.36
C VAL A 134 23.86 -18.94 31.73
N ASP A 135 23.57 -20.12 32.29
CA ASP A 135 24.07 -20.56 33.62
C ASP A 135 25.50 -21.10 33.55
N LYS A 136 25.84 -21.77 32.45
CA LYS A 136 27.14 -22.41 32.21
C LYS A 136 27.59 -22.17 30.78
N ASN A 137 28.90 -22.02 30.58
CA ASN A 137 29.49 -21.90 29.26
C ASN A 137 29.02 -23.05 28.37
N TYR A 138 28.52 -22.72 27.18
CA TYR A 138 28.13 -23.74 26.21
C TYR A 138 29.37 -24.48 25.71
N ASP A 139 29.39 -25.80 25.87
CA ASP A 139 30.53 -26.66 25.51
C ASP A 139 30.46 -27.14 24.04
N GLY A 140 29.50 -26.62 23.26
CA GLY A 140 29.23 -27.05 21.89
C GLY A 140 28.47 -28.37 21.80
N LYS A 141 28.06 -28.98 22.93
CA LYS A 141 27.44 -30.31 22.95
C LYS A 141 25.99 -30.26 23.37
N GLY A 142 25.10 -30.01 22.41
CA GLY A 142 23.73 -30.55 22.44
C GLY A 142 22.75 -29.96 23.47
N LYS A 143 23.24 -29.34 24.55
CA LYS A 143 22.47 -28.88 25.70
C LYS A 143 23.02 -27.53 26.19
N LEU A 144 22.13 -26.56 26.36
CA LEU A 144 22.42 -25.25 26.92
C LEU A 144 21.62 -25.07 28.22
N GLU A 145 22.31 -24.79 29.32
CA GLU A 145 21.68 -24.52 30.61
C GLU A 145 21.46 -23.01 30.77
N VAL A 146 20.23 -22.61 31.06
CA VAL A 146 19.82 -21.21 31.17
C VAL A 146 19.03 -20.98 32.47
N ILE A 147 19.02 -19.73 32.93
CA ILE A 147 18.25 -19.25 34.07
C ILE A 147 17.27 -18.19 33.56
N SER A 148 15.98 -18.38 33.85
CA SER A 148 14.93 -17.41 33.55
C SER A 148 15.10 -16.13 34.38
N THR A 149 14.36 -15.07 34.05
CA THR A 149 14.32 -13.85 34.88
C THR A 149 13.77 -14.10 36.29
N GLU A 150 13.06 -15.21 36.51
CA GLU A 150 12.47 -15.61 37.79
C GLU A 150 13.38 -16.54 38.61
N GLY A 151 14.56 -16.87 38.08
CA GLY A 151 15.55 -17.73 38.75
C GLY A 151 15.38 -19.22 38.47
N GLU A 152 14.42 -19.61 37.63
CA GLU A 152 14.20 -21.00 37.27
C GLU A 152 15.24 -21.49 36.27
N LYS A 153 15.76 -22.70 36.49
CA LYS A 153 16.74 -23.33 35.60
C LYS A 153 16.06 -24.18 34.55
N GLU A 154 16.47 -23.99 33.31
CA GLU A 154 15.95 -24.70 32.14
C GLU A 154 17.10 -25.23 31.29
N ILE A 155 16.89 -26.37 30.63
CA ILE A 155 17.88 -27.00 29.75
C ILE A 155 17.30 -27.07 28.34
N ILE A 156 18.01 -26.49 27.38
CA ILE A 156 17.58 -26.38 26.00
C ILE A 156 18.43 -27.28 25.13
N SER A 157 17.78 -28.10 24.30
CA SER A 157 18.50 -28.98 23.39
C SER A 157 18.83 -28.27 22.09
N ILE A 158 20.12 -28.20 21.75
CA ILE A 158 20.66 -27.63 20.52
C ILE A 158 21.06 -28.79 19.61
N LYS A 159 20.40 -29.00 18.49
CA LYS A 159 20.71 -30.12 17.58
C LYS A 159 21.72 -29.71 16.50
N SER A 160 21.76 -28.42 16.20
CA SER A 160 22.56 -27.81 15.15
C SER A 160 22.87 -26.35 15.47
N ASP A 161 23.86 -25.77 14.80
CA ASP A 161 24.21 -24.35 14.96
C ASP A 161 23.04 -23.40 14.62
N SER A 162 22.10 -23.82 13.78
CA SER A 162 20.88 -23.06 13.50
C SER A 162 19.88 -23.03 14.66
N ASP A 163 20.01 -23.91 15.64
CA ASP A 163 19.18 -23.92 16.85
C ASP A 163 19.76 -23.02 17.95
N LEU A 164 20.89 -22.35 17.71
CA LEU A 164 21.50 -21.46 18.69
C LEU A 164 20.59 -20.23 18.92
N PRO A 165 20.23 -19.95 20.18
CA PRO A 165 19.35 -18.83 20.48
C PRO A 165 20.06 -17.50 20.19
N PRO A 166 19.32 -16.48 19.69
CA PRO A 166 19.89 -15.18 19.41
C PRO A 166 20.40 -14.51 20.71
N LEU A 167 21.59 -13.92 20.63
CA LEU A 167 22.19 -13.13 21.71
C LEU A 167 21.39 -11.85 21.94
N ARG A 168 21.36 -11.43 23.21
CA ARG A 168 20.73 -10.19 23.64
C ARG A 168 21.74 -9.05 23.71
N ASN A 169 21.37 -7.86 23.22
CA ASN A 169 22.20 -6.67 23.31
C ASN A 169 22.37 -6.22 24.78
N PRO A 170 23.50 -5.57 25.12
CA PRO A 170 23.68 -4.89 26.40
C PRO A 170 22.58 -3.84 26.67
N GLU A 171 22.24 -3.63 27.94
CA GLU A 171 21.14 -2.73 28.32
C GLU A 171 21.33 -1.28 27.86
N ILE A 172 22.57 -0.83 27.72
CA ILE A 172 22.91 0.52 27.23
C ILE A 172 22.48 0.76 25.76
N LEU A 173 22.29 -0.32 25.00
CA LEU A 173 21.86 -0.27 23.60
C LEU A 173 20.33 -0.45 23.45
N ILE A 174 19.57 -0.47 24.55
CA ILE A 174 18.10 -0.56 24.47
C ILE A 174 17.53 0.83 24.17
N GLY A 175 16.56 0.89 23.26
CA GLY A 175 15.82 2.11 22.94
C GLY A 175 16.52 3.06 21.97
N GLN A 176 17.54 2.56 21.27
CA GLN A 176 18.28 3.31 20.25
C GLN A 176 17.35 3.90 19.17
N LYS A 177 17.68 5.12 18.74
CA LYS A 177 16.90 5.85 17.73
C LYS A 177 16.99 5.21 16.34
N ASP A 178 18.11 4.53 16.08
CA ASP A 178 18.39 3.77 14.85
C ASP A 178 18.78 2.33 15.22
N LEU A 179 18.04 1.37 14.66
CA LEU A 179 18.28 -0.06 14.91
C LEU A 179 19.63 -0.54 14.36
N THR A 180 20.26 0.21 13.46
CA THR A 180 21.62 -0.11 12.96
C THR A 180 22.72 0.10 14.01
N ALA A 181 22.42 0.79 15.12
CA ALA A 181 23.34 0.97 16.25
C ALA A 181 23.41 -0.25 17.19
N LEU A 182 22.57 -1.27 16.98
CA LEU A 182 22.57 -2.49 17.78
C LEU A 182 23.78 -3.38 17.43
N SER A 183 24.43 -3.96 18.43
CA SER A 183 25.54 -4.91 18.21
C SER A 183 25.07 -6.20 17.57
N TYR A 184 23.93 -6.72 18.04
CA TYR A 184 23.25 -7.87 17.48
C TYR A 184 21.94 -7.42 16.83
N LEU A 185 21.84 -7.59 15.51
CA LEU A 185 20.62 -7.28 14.76
C LEU A 185 19.91 -8.57 14.41
N ASN A 186 18.91 -8.91 15.22
CA ASN A 186 18.05 -10.09 15.06
C ASN A 186 16.61 -9.71 15.41
N GLU A 187 15.66 -10.60 15.08
CA GLU A 187 14.22 -10.35 15.28
C GLU A 187 13.85 -9.96 16.73
N PRO A 188 14.26 -10.68 17.79
CA PRO A 188 13.90 -10.31 19.15
C PRO A 188 14.48 -8.96 19.58
N GLU A 189 15.68 -8.62 19.13
CA GLU A 189 16.29 -7.31 19.43
C GLU A 189 15.55 -6.15 18.77
N VAL A 190 15.09 -6.33 17.53
CA VAL A 190 14.25 -5.35 16.85
C VAL A 190 12.93 -5.18 17.59
N LEU A 191 12.24 -6.28 17.90
CA LEU A 191 10.97 -6.26 18.61
C LEU A 191 11.09 -5.57 19.97
N TYR A 192 12.09 -5.96 20.76
CA TYR A 192 12.29 -5.45 22.12
C TYR A 192 12.70 -3.97 22.13
N ASN A 193 13.52 -3.53 21.17
CA ASN A 193 13.88 -2.12 21.04
C ASN A 193 12.66 -1.26 20.67
N LEU A 194 11.86 -1.71 19.69
CA LEU A 194 10.62 -1.04 19.28
C LEU A 194 9.60 -0.98 20.43
N GLU A 195 9.41 -2.07 21.17
CA GLU A 195 8.55 -2.12 22.35
C GLU A 195 9.01 -1.13 23.43
N SER A 196 10.31 -1.11 23.75
CA SER A 196 10.87 -0.21 24.75
C SER A 196 10.67 1.27 24.39
N ARG A 197 10.82 1.62 23.11
CA ARG A 197 10.58 2.99 22.61
C ARG A 197 9.09 3.33 22.64
N PHE A 198 8.25 2.41 22.17
CA PHE A 198 6.80 2.61 22.13
C PHE A 198 6.23 2.82 23.54
N ASN A 199 6.70 2.07 24.54
CA ASN A 199 6.32 2.23 25.95
C ASN A 199 6.74 3.59 26.55
N LYS A 200 7.65 4.32 25.89
CA LYS A 200 8.03 5.70 26.23
C LYS A 200 7.32 6.73 25.34
N SER A 201 6.22 6.33 24.67
CA SER A 201 5.48 7.12 23.68
C SER A 201 6.32 7.58 22.47
N GLN A 202 7.41 6.87 22.16
CA GLN A 202 8.25 7.14 20.99
C GLN A 202 7.84 6.23 19.83
N ILE A 203 6.95 6.74 18.97
CA ILE A 203 6.33 5.94 17.90
C ILE A 203 7.18 5.78 16.63
N TYR A 204 8.24 6.58 16.50
CA TYR A 204 9.11 6.60 15.33
C TYR A 204 10.49 6.04 15.68
N THR A 205 11.02 5.17 14.82
CA THR A 205 12.35 4.56 14.97
C THR A 205 12.99 4.38 13.59
N LYS A 206 14.27 4.73 13.42
CA LYS A 206 15.00 4.50 12.17
C LYS A 206 15.48 3.04 12.10
N CYS A 207 15.48 2.51 10.88
CA CYS A 207 16.11 1.26 10.52
C CYS A 207 16.95 1.54 9.26
N GLY A 208 18.11 2.17 9.46
CA GLY A 208 18.91 2.72 8.36
C GLY A 208 18.12 3.73 7.54
N ILE A 209 17.85 3.41 6.27
CA ILE A 209 17.11 4.28 5.35
C ILE A 209 15.59 4.25 5.54
N VAL A 210 15.08 3.29 6.32
CA VAL A 210 13.63 3.10 6.54
C VAL A 210 13.21 3.74 7.85
N LEU A 211 12.06 4.41 7.85
CA LEU A 211 11.41 4.88 9.07
C LEU A 211 10.31 3.90 9.48
N VAL A 212 10.42 3.34 10.68
CA VAL A 212 9.36 2.55 11.32
C VAL A 212 8.45 3.50 12.08
N ALA A 213 7.15 3.40 11.85
CA ALA A 213 6.11 4.16 12.54
C ALA A 213 5.09 3.20 13.13
N ILE A 214 4.92 3.22 14.45
CA ILE A 214 3.96 2.38 15.18
C ILE A 214 2.73 3.22 15.51
N ASN A 215 1.53 2.76 15.15
CA ASN A 215 0.29 3.50 15.39
C ASN A 215 -0.02 3.57 16.90
N PRO A 216 -0.05 4.75 17.52
CA PRO A 216 -0.31 4.87 18.96
C PRO A 216 -1.79 4.78 19.35
N TYR A 217 -2.72 4.90 18.39
CA TYR A 217 -4.17 5.05 18.65
C TYR A 217 -4.55 6.23 19.58
N GLU A 218 -3.63 7.17 19.79
CA GLU A 218 -3.84 8.41 20.54
C GLU A 218 -3.28 9.61 19.78
N VAL A 219 -3.77 10.80 20.14
CA VAL A 219 -3.31 12.06 19.55
C VAL A 219 -2.07 12.53 20.30
N LEU A 220 -0.93 12.54 19.62
CA LEU A 220 0.34 13.02 20.16
C LEU A 220 0.59 14.49 19.79
N SER A 221 1.08 15.29 20.74
CA SER A 221 1.45 16.69 20.55
C SER A 221 2.83 16.87 19.91
N ILE A 222 3.12 16.10 18.86
CA ILE A 222 4.44 16.10 18.17
C ILE A 222 4.36 16.66 16.74
N TYR A 223 3.18 17.10 16.30
CA TYR A 223 2.93 17.57 14.92
C TYR A 223 2.63 19.08 14.83
N GLY A 224 3.03 19.84 15.85
CA GLY A 224 2.89 21.29 15.90
C GLY A 224 3.81 22.02 14.92
N ASN A 225 3.55 23.31 14.72
CA ASN A 225 4.37 24.16 13.83
C ASN A 225 5.78 24.37 14.40
N ASP A 226 5.89 24.44 15.72
CA ASP A 226 7.10 24.36 16.52
C ASP A 226 7.94 23.11 16.19
N THR A 227 7.32 21.93 16.10
CA THR A 227 8.05 20.74 15.64
C THR A 227 8.48 20.86 14.18
N ILE A 228 7.64 21.38 13.28
CA ILE A 228 8.03 21.57 11.88
C ILE A 228 9.28 22.47 11.78
N GLN A 229 9.31 23.58 12.53
CA GLN A 229 10.47 24.47 12.60
C GLN A 229 11.70 23.79 13.18
N LEU A 230 11.54 22.92 14.19
CA LEU A 230 12.65 22.15 14.76
C LEU A 230 13.35 21.25 13.73
N TYR A 231 12.62 20.67 12.78
CA TYR A 231 13.23 19.79 11.76
C TYR A 231 13.71 20.53 10.51
N ARG A 232 13.32 21.78 10.32
CA ARG A 232 13.65 22.57 9.13
C ARG A 232 15.11 23.00 9.11
N ASP A 233 15.78 22.80 7.97
CA ASP A 233 17.16 23.20 7.72
C ASP A 233 18.15 22.65 8.76
N GLN A 234 17.80 21.56 9.44
CA GLN A 234 18.63 20.90 10.46
C GLN A 234 19.30 19.64 9.93
N ASP A 235 20.37 19.23 10.60
CA ASP A 235 20.92 17.88 10.44
C ASP A 235 20.02 16.87 11.15
N VAL A 236 19.12 16.26 10.38
CA VAL A 236 18.14 15.29 10.88
C VAL A 236 18.75 13.99 11.44
N GLN A 237 20.06 13.77 11.28
CA GLN A 237 20.74 12.63 11.90
C GLN A 237 20.90 12.84 13.42
N LEU A 238 20.96 14.09 13.87
CA LEU A 238 21.10 14.46 15.28
C LEU A 238 19.76 14.54 16.02
N LEU A 239 18.65 14.65 15.28
CA LEU A 239 17.30 14.78 15.82
C LEU A 239 16.65 13.41 16.12
N GLU A 240 15.53 13.43 16.84
CA GLU A 240 14.70 12.24 17.02
C GLU A 240 14.15 11.73 15.66
N PRO A 241 13.94 10.42 15.50
CA PRO A 241 13.21 9.90 14.35
C PRO A 241 11.83 10.52 14.27
N HIS A 242 11.45 11.03 13.10
CA HIS A 242 10.15 11.63 12.87
C HIS A 242 9.79 11.61 11.37
N ILE A 243 8.49 11.63 11.05
CA ILE A 243 8.05 11.73 9.65
C ILE A 243 8.50 13.03 8.97
N PHE A 244 8.63 14.11 9.76
CA PHE A 244 9.17 15.39 9.29
C PHE A 244 10.66 15.30 8.94
N ALA A 245 11.44 14.44 9.62
CA ALA A 245 12.82 14.20 9.23
C ALA A 245 12.91 13.54 7.84
N THR A 246 12.03 12.58 7.54
CA THR A 246 11.96 11.97 6.20
C THR A 246 11.52 12.98 5.14
N ALA A 247 10.54 13.83 5.47
CA ALA A 247 10.09 14.90 4.58
C ALA A 247 11.22 15.91 4.31
N GLU A 248 11.94 16.36 5.34
CA GLU A 248 13.06 17.28 5.21
C GLU A 248 14.20 16.71 4.37
N LEU A 249 14.62 15.47 4.63
CA LEU A 249 15.65 14.81 3.83
C LEU A 249 15.27 14.76 2.35
N SER A 250 14.00 14.46 2.05
CA SER A 250 13.53 14.46 0.67
C SER A 250 13.49 15.88 0.08
N TYR A 251 13.09 16.89 0.86
CA TYR A 251 13.07 18.28 0.40
C TYR A 251 14.48 18.80 0.12
N GLN A 252 15.41 18.66 1.06
CA GLN A 252 16.82 19.01 0.88
C GLN A 252 17.45 18.27 -0.31
N SER A 253 17.18 16.97 -0.45
CA SER A 253 17.68 16.20 -1.60
C SER A 253 17.13 16.70 -2.94
N MET A 254 15.85 17.06 -2.98
CA MET A 254 15.23 17.66 -4.17
C MET A 254 15.88 18.99 -4.52
N VAL A 255 16.10 19.88 -3.54
CA VAL A 255 16.70 21.20 -3.73
C VAL A 255 18.17 21.09 -4.13
N ASN A 256 18.95 20.31 -3.39
CA ASN A 256 20.40 20.21 -3.58
C ASN A 256 20.79 19.47 -4.87
N PHE A 257 20.04 18.43 -5.24
CA PHE A 257 20.37 17.59 -6.40
C PHE A 257 19.48 17.82 -7.62
N SER A 258 18.46 18.68 -7.53
CA SER A 258 17.49 18.93 -8.61
C SER A 258 16.88 17.64 -9.18
N ARG A 259 16.53 16.69 -8.28
CA ARG A 259 15.95 15.39 -8.64
C ARG A 259 14.60 15.20 -7.95
N ASN A 260 13.66 14.63 -8.69
CA ASN A 260 12.36 14.23 -8.15
C ASN A 260 12.55 13.17 -7.06
N GLN A 261 11.77 13.28 -5.99
CA GLN A 261 11.81 12.38 -4.84
C GLN A 261 10.50 11.63 -4.70
N SER A 262 10.54 10.49 -4.01
CA SER A 262 9.36 9.72 -3.65
C SER A 262 9.40 9.31 -2.18
N ILE A 263 8.30 9.54 -1.48
CA ILE A 263 8.06 8.99 -0.14
C ILE A 263 7.05 7.87 -0.30
N ILE A 264 7.48 6.65 0.04
CA ILE A 264 6.65 5.45 -0.06
C ILE A 264 6.26 5.04 1.36
N VAL A 265 4.96 5.00 1.63
CA VAL A 265 4.42 4.59 2.93
C VAL A 265 3.70 3.25 2.75
N SER A 266 4.25 2.20 3.37
CA SER A 266 3.71 0.83 3.33
C SER A 266 3.24 0.38 4.71
N GLY A 267 2.44 -0.70 4.74
CA GLY A 267 1.89 -1.28 5.97
C GLY A 267 0.48 -1.84 5.77
N GLU A 268 0.02 -2.63 6.72
CA GLU A 268 -1.33 -3.20 6.71
C GLU A 268 -2.43 -2.12 6.86
N SER A 269 -3.70 -2.50 6.65
CA SER A 269 -4.81 -1.58 6.91
C SER A 269 -4.83 -1.19 8.40
N GLY A 270 -5.07 0.08 8.71
CA GLY A 270 -5.01 0.59 10.09
C GLY A 270 -3.61 0.95 10.60
N ALA A 271 -2.54 0.62 9.88
CA ALA A 271 -1.16 0.91 10.32
C ALA A 271 -0.77 2.40 10.37
N GLY A 272 -1.65 3.32 9.94
CA GLY A 272 -1.37 4.77 9.96
C GLY A 272 -0.79 5.37 8.66
N LYS A 273 -0.81 4.62 7.54
CA LYS A 273 -0.26 5.08 6.24
C LYS A 273 -0.78 6.47 5.81
N THR A 274 -2.11 6.65 5.83
CA THR A 274 -2.76 7.90 5.42
C THR A 274 -2.38 9.07 6.33
N VAL A 275 -2.26 8.81 7.63
CA VAL A 275 -1.87 9.81 8.64
C VAL A 275 -0.42 10.24 8.43
N SER A 276 0.51 9.30 8.23
CA SER A 276 1.91 9.61 7.91
C SER A 276 2.06 10.42 6.62
N ALA A 277 1.33 10.05 5.55
CA ALA A 277 1.33 10.81 4.31
C ALA A 277 0.77 12.23 4.50
N LYS A 278 -0.30 12.40 5.29
CA LYS A 278 -0.88 13.71 5.63
C LYS A 278 0.13 14.62 6.33
N TYR A 279 0.87 14.09 7.31
CA TYR A 279 1.90 14.87 8.01
C TYR A 279 3.10 15.22 7.12
N ALA A 280 3.55 14.31 6.26
CA ALA A 280 4.58 14.63 5.27
C ALA A 280 4.15 15.76 4.33
N MET A 281 2.91 15.73 3.84
CA MET A 281 2.36 16.81 3.00
C MET A 281 2.26 18.15 3.75
N ARG A 282 1.84 18.14 5.02
CA ARG A 282 1.79 19.33 5.87
C ARG A 282 3.18 19.95 6.06
N TYR A 283 4.21 19.11 6.20
CA TYR A 283 5.59 19.59 6.28
C TYR A 283 6.00 20.34 5.01
N PHE A 284 5.78 19.74 3.84
CA PHE A 284 6.09 20.38 2.55
C PHE A 284 5.34 21.69 2.33
N ALA A 285 4.08 21.75 2.76
CA ALA A 285 3.29 22.97 2.65
C ALA A 285 3.87 24.12 3.49
N ASN A 286 4.37 23.82 4.68
CA ASN A 286 4.98 24.80 5.57
C ASN A 286 6.36 25.25 5.08
N VAL A 287 7.20 24.33 4.60
CA VAL A 287 8.57 24.65 4.14
C VAL A 287 8.58 25.25 2.74
N GLY A 288 7.66 24.82 1.87
CA GLY A 288 7.52 25.29 0.48
C GLY A 288 6.61 26.51 0.29
N GLY A 289 6.03 27.08 1.34
CA GLY A 289 5.14 28.25 1.28
C GLY A 289 5.66 29.45 2.09
N LEU A 290 5.38 30.67 1.62
CA LEU A 290 5.44 31.87 2.47
C LEU A 290 4.40 31.72 3.60
N LEU A 291 4.64 32.34 4.75
CA LEU A 291 3.84 32.27 6.00
C LEU A 291 2.34 32.58 5.87
N GLU A 292 1.86 32.96 4.68
CA GLU A 292 0.44 33.05 4.35
C GLU A 292 0.00 31.72 3.72
N GLU A 293 -0.87 30.97 4.41
CA GLU A 293 -1.47 29.72 3.95
C GLU A 293 -1.81 29.77 2.46
N THR A 294 -0.95 29.20 1.62
CA THR A 294 -1.20 29.22 0.18
C THR A 294 -2.49 28.46 -0.10
N GLN A 295 -3.39 29.03 -0.90
CA GLN A 295 -4.64 28.40 -1.32
C GLN A 295 -4.43 26.98 -1.88
N ILE A 296 -3.21 26.66 -2.35
CA ILE A 296 -2.82 25.34 -2.86
C ILE A 296 -2.74 24.30 -1.73
N GLU A 297 -2.17 24.62 -0.57
CA GLU A 297 -2.12 23.69 0.58
C GLU A 297 -3.54 23.28 0.99
N LYS A 298 -4.40 24.28 1.23
CA LYS A 298 -5.79 24.03 1.63
C LYS A 298 -6.51 23.15 0.62
N LYS A 299 -6.27 23.36 -0.68
CA LYS A 299 -6.81 22.51 -1.75
C LYS A 299 -6.25 21.08 -1.73
N VAL A 300 -4.94 20.90 -1.58
CA VAL A 300 -4.34 19.56 -1.49
C VAL A 300 -4.89 18.80 -0.28
N LEU A 301 -4.99 19.45 0.87
CA LEU A 301 -5.55 18.83 2.08
C LEU A 301 -7.06 18.56 1.96
N ALA A 302 -7.81 19.45 1.30
CA ALA A 302 -9.24 19.28 1.01
C ALA A 302 -9.54 18.12 0.06
N SER A 303 -8.55 17.61 -0.68
CA SER A 303 -8.76 16.39 -1.46
C SER A 303 -8.99 15.15 -0.58
N ASN A 304 -8.52 15.13 0.67
CA ASN A 304 -8.61 13.94 1.51
C ASN A 304 -10.06 13.57 1.89
N PRO A 305 -10.90 14.47 2.45
CA PRO A 305 -12.30 14.13 2.76
C PRO A 305 -13.06 13.56 1.55
N ILE A 306 -12.84 14.12 0.36
CA ILE A 306 -13.47 13.65 -0.88
C ILE A 306 -13.00 12.23 -1.21
N MET A 307 -11.69 12.00 -1.22
CA MET A 307 -11.11 10.71 -1.56
C MET A 307 -11.45 9.63 -0.53
N GLU A 308 -11.56 9.99 0.75
CA GLU A 308 -12.02 9.10 1.79
C GLU A 308 -13.50 8.77 1.62
N ALA A 309 -14.36 9.75 1.32
CA ALA A 309 -15.78 9.53 1.09
C ALA A 309 -16.04 8.53 -0.05
N ILE A 310 -15.37 8.69 -1.20
CA ILE A 310 -15.62 7.88 -2.40
C ILE A 310 -14.73 6.64 -2.53
N GLY A 311 -13.68 6.52 -1.72
CA GLY A 311 -12.63 5.50 -1.88
C GLY A 311 -12.29 4.71 -0.61
N ASN A 312 -12.79 5.12 0.56
CA ASN A 312 -12.65 4.36 1.79
C ASN A 312 -13.98 3.71 2.19
N ALA A 313 -13.88 2.63 2.97
CA ALA A 313 -15.01 1.93 3.55
C ALA A 313 -14.64 1.25 4.87
N LYS A 314 -15.66 0.93 5.68
CA LYS A 314 -15.51 0.05 6.84
C LYS A 314 -15.29 -1.39 6.39
N THR A 315 -14.24 -1.99 6.96
CA THR A 315 -13.94 -3.42 6.89
C THR A 315 -13.86 -3.98 8.30
N ILE A 316 -13.77 -5.30 8.45
CA ILE A 316 -13.62 -5.97 9.76
C ILE A 316 -12.39 -5.47 10.54
N ARG A 317 -11.33 -5.03 9.84
CA ARG A 317 -10.06 -4.62 10.46
C ARG A 317 -9.94 -3.12 10.71
N ASN A 318 -10.69 -2.30 9.99
CA ASN A 318 -10.54 -0.85 10.01
C ASN A 318 -11.81 -0.17 9.48
N ASP A 319 -12.37 0.72 10.29
CA ASP A 319 -13.59 1.48 9.99
C ASP A 319 -13.43 2.49 8.84
N ASN A 320 -12.21 2.93 8.54
CA ASN A 320 -11.92 3.88 7.46
C ASN A 320 -10.78 3.33 6.56
N SER A 321 -10.97 2.14 6.00
CA SER A 321 -9.97 1.47 5.16
C SER A 321 -9.98 2.02 3.74
N SER A 322 -8.85 2.55 3.26
CA SER A 322 -8.69 2.88 1.84
C SER A 322 -8.74 1.63 0.96
N ARG A 323 -9.57 1.66 -0.08
CA ARG A 323 -9.80 0.56 -1.02
C ARG A 323 -9.27 0.88 -2.43
N PHE A 324 -8.26 1.76 -2.48
CA PHE A 324 -7.53 2.17 -3.68
C PHE A 324 -6.12 2.63 -3.28
N GLY A 325 -5.18 2.55 -4.22
CA GLY A 325 -3.86 3.15 -4.10
C GLY A 325 -3.91 4.62 -4.49
N LYS A 326 -3.22 5.48 -3.73
CA LYS A 326 -3.14 6.92 -3.97
C LYS A 326 -1.68 7.33 -4.15
N TYR A 327 -1.38 8.03 -5.25
CA TYR A 327 -0.09 8.66 -5.50
C TYR A 327 -0.32 10.14 -5.73
N ILE A 328 0.32 10.97 -4.90
CA ILE A 328 0.21 12.44 -4.98
C ILE A 328 1.57 12.98 -5.39
N GLU A 329 1.62 13.62 -6.54
CA GLU A 329 2.78 14.38 -7.02
C GLU A 329 2.62 15.82 -6.53
N ILE A 330 3.58 16.32 -5.75
CA ILE A 330 3.64 17.73 -5.35
C ILE A 330 4.70 18.40 -6.21
N ALA A 331 4.28 19.42 -6.96
CA ALA A 331 5.15 20.15 -7.87
C ALA A 331 5.76 21.36 -7.15
N PHE A 332 7.07 21.51 -7.29
CA PHE A 332 7.83 22.64 -6.76
C PHE A 332 8.40 23.50 -7.90
N LEU A 333 8.28 24.81 -7.77
CA LEU A 333 8.94 25.81 -8.62
C LEU A 333 9.77 26.73 -7.71
N ARG A 334 11.08 26.81 -7.95
CA ARG A 334 12.01 27.59 -7.11
C ARG A 334 11.84 27.28 -5.62
N ASN A 335 11.77 26.00 -5.29
CA ASN A 335 11.62 25.47 -3.93
C ASN A 335 10.26 25.77 -3.26
N HIS A 336 9.30 26.32 -4.00
CA HIS A 336 7.94 26.59 -3.53
C HIS A 336 6.91 25.67 -4.16
N ILE A 337 5.87 25.28 -3.41
CA ILE A 337 4.78 24.48 -3.98
C ILE A 337 4.05 25.32 -5.03
N CYS A 338 4.00 24.82 -6.26
CA CYS A 338 3.29 25.45 -7.37
C CYS A 338 2.05 24.66 -7.83
N GLY A 339 1.89 23.41 -7.37
CA GLY A 339 0.72 22.60 -7.67
C GLY A 339 0.82 21.18 -7.13
N ALA A 340 -0.23 20.40 -7.37
CA ALA A 340 -0.25 18.98 -7.08
C ALA A 340 -1.08 18.21 -8.11
N SER A 341 -0.76 16.95 -8.31
CA SER A 341 -1.46 16.00 -9.18
C SER A 341 -1.70 14.71 -8.39
N MET A 342 -2.85 14.07 -8.60
CA MET A 342 -3.18 12.81 -7.94
C MET A 342 -3.46 11.73 -8.98
N LYS A 343 -2.82 10.58 -8.82
CA LYS A 343 -3.08 9.36 -9.57
C LYS A 343 -3.63 8.30 -8.62
N THR A 344 -4.66 7.60 -9.07
CA THR A 344 -5.32 6.55 -8.29
C THR A 344 -5.15 5.20 -8.98
N TYR A 345 -5.00 4.14 -8.18
CA TYR A 345 -4.75 2.79 -8.67
C TYR A 345 -5.68 1.80 -7.99
N LEU A 346 -6.09 0.75 -8.72
CA LEU A 346 -6.70 -0.47 -8.17
C LEU A 346 -7.88 -0.21 -7.20
N LEU A 347 -8.84 0.64 -7.59
CA LEU A 347 -10.08 0.80 -6.84
C LEU A 347 -10.82 -0.54 -6.76
N GLU A 348 -11.24 -0.95 -5.56
CA GLU A 348 -12.01 -2.17 -5.33
C GLU A 348 -13.45 -2.02 -5.85
N LYS A 349 -13.65 -2.31 -7.15
CA LYS A 349 -14.95 -2.16 -7.81
C LYS A 349 -16.03 -3.09 -7.24
N SER A 350 -15.66 -4.31 -6.82
CA SER A 350 -16.59 -5.29 -6.25
C SER A 350 -17.34 -4.75 -5.02
N ARG A 351 -16.70 -3.88 -4.23
CA ARG A 351 -17.32 -3.29 -3.03
C ARG A 351 -18.59 -2.49 -3.31
N VAL A 352 -18.75 -1.97 -4.53
CA VAL A 352 -19.96 -1.22 -4.91
C VAL A 352 -21.20 -2.10 -4.84
N ILE A 353 -21.08 -3.38 -5.18
CA ILE A 353 -22.23 -4.29 -5.32
C ILE A 353 -22.27 -5.39 -4.27
N TYR A 354 -21.19 -5.62 -3.52
CA TYR A 354 -21.07 -6.69 -2.54
C TYR A 354 -20.34 -6.21 -1.28
N GLN A 355 -20.85 -6.61 -0.12
CA GLN A 355 -20.19 -6.41 1.18
C GLN A 355 -20.29 -7.69 2.02
N ALA A 356 -19.18 -8.09 2.65
CA ALA A 356 -19.20 -9.17 3.63
C ALA A 356 -19.91 -8.73 4.92
N SER A 357 -20.25 -9.70 5.77
CA SER A 357 -20.83 -9.41 7.09
C SER A 357 -19.94 -8.46 7.89
N ASP A 358 -20.57 -7.48 8.51
CA ASP A 358 -19.96 -6.38 9.27
C ASP A 358 -19.12 -5.38 8.43
N GLU A 359 -19.22 -5.40 7.10
CA GLU A 359 -18.59 -4.41 6.23
C GLU A 359 -19.58 -3.39 5.65
N ARG A 360 -19.04 -2.25 5.18
CA ARG A 360 -19.80 -1.25 4.44
C ARG A 360 -19.36 -1.13 2.99
N ASN A 361 -20.24 -0.57 2.18
CA ASN A 361 -19.87 0.07 0.91
C ASN A 361 -19.08 1.38 1.20
N TYR A 362 -18.69 2.12 0.16
CA TYR A 362 -18.01 3.41 0.28
C TYR A 362 -18.81 4.41 1.12
N HIS A 363 -18.12 5.20 1.95
CA HIS A 363 -18.76 6.10 2.92
C HIS A 363 -19.77 7.06 2.27
N ILE A 364 -19.48 7.55 1.06
CA ILE A 364 -20.33 8.50 0.34
C ILE A 364 -21.77 7.99 0.15
N PHE A 365 -21.98 6.68 0.01
CA PHE A 365 -23.35 6.14 -0.11
C PHE A 365 -24.15 6.31 1.18
N TYR A 366 -23.53 6.07 2.33
CA TYR A 366 -24.18 6.23 3.65
C TYR A 366 -24.39 7.70 3.97
N GLN A 367 -23.36 8.52 3.73
CA GLN A 367 -23.43 9.98 3.79
C GLN A 367 -24.61 10.52 2.97
N LEU A 368 -24.76 10.08 1.72
CA LEU A 368 -25.84 10.51 0.84
C LEU A 368 -27.22 10.03 1.33
N CYS A 369 -27.32 8.79 1.82
CA CYS A 369 -28.58 8.26 2.38
C CYS A 369 -29.09 9.05 3.60
N THR A 370 -28.22 9.72 4.36
CA THR A 370 -28.65 10.60 5.46
C THR A 370 -29.45 11.81 4.99
N GLN A 371 -29.33 12.18 3.71
CA GLN A 371 -29.96 13.35 3.12
C GLN A 371 -31.33 13.06 2.47
N ALA A 372 -31.87 11.85 2.64
CA ALA A 372 -33.11 11.42 2.00
C ALA A 372 -34.32 12.33 2.27
N ASN A 373 -34.37 12.99 3.44
CA ASN A 373 -35.47 13.88 3.81
C ASN A 373 -35.20 15.36 3.49
N GLN A 374 -34.04 15.70 2.93
CA GLN A 374 -33.67 17.09 2.67
C GLN A 374 -34.34 17.62 1.41
N SER A 375 -34.86 18.84 1.49
CA SER A 375 -35.68 19.43 0.41
C SER A 375 -34.89 19.68 -0.88
N ASP A 376 -33.62 20.06 -0.77
CA ASP A 376 -32.68 20.30 -1.87
C ASP A 376 -32.20 18.99 -2.53
N MET A 377 -32.40 17.84 -1.86
CA MET A 377 -31.97 16.51 -2.33
C MET A 377 -33.13 15.65 -2.88
N LYS A 378 -34.37 16.13 -2.85
CA LYS A 378 -35.56 15.38 -3.31
C LYS A 378 -35.43 14.86 -4.75
N SER A 379 -34.79 15.62 -5.64
CA SER A 379 -34.57 15.22 -7.03
C SER A 379 -33.67 14.00 -7.20
N LEU A 380 -32.95 13.61 -6.15
CA LEU A 380 -32.09 12.43 -6.15
C LEU A 380 -32.87 11.16 -5.76
N ALA A 381 -34.13 11.26 -5.31
CA ALA A 381 -34.96 10.12 -4.90
C ALA A 381 -34.27 9.19 -3.89
N LEU A 382 -33.52 9.75 -2.95
CA LEU A 382 -32.76 9.00 -1.95
C LEU A 382 -33.69 8.32 -0.93
N LEU A 383 -33.25 7.18 -0.44
CA LEU A 383 -33.89 6.41 0.63
C LEU A 383 -32.89 6.19 1.78
N PRO A 384 -33.36 5.79 2.98
CA PRO A 384 -32.46 5.35 4.03
C PRO A 384 -31.58 4.17 3.58
N ALA A 385 -30.35 4.06 4.11
CA ALA A 385 -29.35 3.08 3.66
C ALA A 385 -29.80 1.61 3.82
N ASN A 386 -30.75 1.31 4.72
CA ASN A 386 -31.32 -0.03 4.85
C ASN A 386 -32.35 -0.39 3.75
N LYS A 387 -32.67 0.55 2.86
CA LYS A 387 -33.59 0.34 1.73
C LYS A 387 -32.87 0.07 0.41
N PHE A 388 -31.55 0.26 0.35
CA PHE A 388 -30.76 -0.07 -0.83
C PHE A 388 -29.94 -1.32 -0.58
N ARG A 389 -30.08 -2.30 -1.48
CA ARG A 389 -29.34 -3.57 -1.43
C ARG A 389 -27.83 -3.32 -1.29
N TYR A 390 -27.28 -2.45 -2.14
CA TYR A 390 -25.85 -2.12 -2.18
C TYR A 390 -25.30 -1.41 -0.92
N THR A 391 -26.13 -1.06 0.06
CA THR A 391 -25.66 -0.51 1.35
C THR A 391 -26.10 -1.34 2.55
N SER A 392 -27.01 -2.30 2.38
CA SER A 392 -27.58 -3.11 3.46
C SER A 392 -26.99 -4.51 3.58
N GLU A 393 -26.38 -5.09 2.53
CA GLU A 393 -25.93 -6.49 2.52
C GLU A 393 -24.95 -6.85 3.65
N GLY A 394 -24.04 -5.93 4.01
CA GLY A 394 -23.07 -6.16 5.08
C GLY A 394 -23.61 -6.03 6.51
N ASN A 395 -24.88 -5.65 6.70
CA ASN A 395 -25.53 -5.44 8.01
C ASN A 395 -24.82 -4.45 8.97
N ALA A 396 -23.92 -3.60 8.47
CA ALA A 396 -23.15 -2.63 9.28
C ALA A 396 -23.40 -1.18 8.85
N ILE A 397 -24.65 -0.72 8.87
CA ILE A 397 -25.00 0.61 8.35
C ILE A 397 -24.33 1.75 9.15
N ILE A 398 -24.27 1.61 10.47
CA ILE A 398 -23.75 2.63 11.39
C ILE A 398 -22.35 2.24 11.83
N ILE A 399 -21.43 3.21 11.82
CA ILE A 399 -20.10 3.10 12.43
C ILE A 399 -20.15 3.84 13.77
N LYS A 400 -19.69 3.19 14.85
CA LYS A 400 -19.71 3.79 16.19
C LYS A 400 -18.84 5.06 16.21
N GLY A 401 -19.42 6.17 16.66
CA GLY A 401 -18.71 7.46 16.77
C GLY A 401 -18.57 8.24 15.46
N VAL A 402 -19.17 7.77 14.35
CA VAL A 402 -19.17 8.50 13.07
C VAL A 402 -20.57 9.04 12.78
N ASN A 403 -20.64 10.32 12.44
CA ASN A 403 -21.86 10.97 11.97
C ASN A 403 -21.80 11.15 10.44
N ASP A 404 -22.42 10.22 9.69
CA ASP A 404 -22.40 10.27 8.22
C ASP A 404 -23.07 11.55 7.65
N ALA A 405 -23.99 12.20 8.39
CA ALA A 405 -24.63 13.44 7.93
C ALA A 405 -23.68 14.65 8.03
N GLU A 406 -22.87 14.72 9.07
CA GLU A 406 -21.84 15.74 9.24
C GLU A 406 -20.69 15.54 8.24
N GLN A 407 -20.25 14.28 8.07
CA GLN A 407 -19.25 13.91 7.08
C GLN A 407 -19.68 14.23 5.63
N PHE A 408 -20.99 14.19 5.35
CA PHE A 408 -21.52 14.63 4.07
C PHE A 408 -21.34 16.14 3.85
N LEU A 409 -21.55 16.96 4.89
CA LEU A 409 -21.33 18.40 4.83
C LEU A 409 -19.85 18.71 4.59
N GLU A 410 -18.95 18.05 5.32
CA GLU A 410 -17.50 18.18 5.11
C GLU A 410 -17.11 17.83 3.66
N THR A 411 -17.72 16.78 3.09
CA THR A 411 -17.48 16.38 1.70
C THR A 411 -17.96 17.46 0.72
N ARG A 412 -19.14 18.04 0.93
CA ARG A 412 -19.66 19.15 0.09
C ARG A 412 -18.80 20.40 0.17
N GLU A 413 -18.35 20.77 1.37
CA GLU A 413 -17.46 21.91 1.61
C GLU A 413 -16.10 21.69 0.94
N ALA A 414 -15.53 20.48 1.07
CA ALA A 414 -14.29 20.12 0.41
C ALA A 414 -14.40 20.19 -1.12
N LEU A 415 -15.50 19.69 -1.71
CA LEU A 415 -15.78 19.82 -3.14
C LEU A 415 -15.85 21.30 -3.56
N ALA A 416 -16.53 22.14 -2.77
CA ALA A 416 -16.66 23.57 -3.05
C ALA A 416 -15.29 24.29 -2.98
N LEU A 417 -14.46 23.95 -1.99
CA LEU A 417 -13.12 24.51 -1.82
C LEU A 417 -12.18 24.15 -2.99
N LEU A 418 -12.38 22.99 -3.61
CA LEU A 418 -11.69 22.60 -4.85
C LEU A 418 -12.28 23.24 -6.12
N GLY A 419 -13.31 24.07 -6.00
CA GLY A 419 -13.95 24.76 -7.13
C GLY A 419 -14.98 23.92 -7.86
N ILE A 420 -15.47 22.82 -7.27
CA ILE A 420 -16.55 22.02 -7.86
C ILE A 420 -17.88 22.67 -7.49
N GLU A 421 -18.47 23.35 -8.47
CA GLU A 421 -19.75 24.05 -8.32
C GLU A 421 -20.89 23.11 -7.91
N ASN A 422 -21.87 23.65 -7.18
CA ASN A 422 -23.02 22.90 -6.68
C ASN A 422 -23.75 22.10 -7.79
N LYS A 423 -23.86 22.65 -9.00
CA LYS A 423 -24.46 21.95 -10.15
C LYS A 423 -23.71 20.65 -10.52
N VAL A 424 -22.38 20.68 -10.44
CA VAL A 424 -21.53 19.50 -10.70
C VAL A 424 -21.62 18.54 -9.51
N GLN A 425 -21.61 19.04 -8.26
CA GLN A 425 -21.81 18.20 -7.07
C GLN A 425 -23.13 17.43 -7.15
N MET A 426 -24.24 18.10 -7.47
CA MET A 426 -25.54 17.45 -7.67
C MET A 426 -25.53 16.43 -8.80
N SER A 427 -24.72 16.63 -9.84
CA SER A 427 -24.56 15.64 -10.91
C SER A 427 -23.82 14.38 -10.44
N ILE A 428 -22.81 14.54 -9.59
CA ILE A 428 -22.10 13.43 -8.93
C ILE A 428 -23.07 12.66 -8.03
N PHE A 429 -23.81 13.37 -7.17
CA PHE A 429 -24.77 12.74 -6.24
C PHE A 429 -25.92 12.04 -6.98
N ARG A 430 -26.36 12.59 -8.13
CA ARG A 430 -27.35 11.95 -9.01
C ARG A 430 -26.83 10.64 -9.60
N LEU A 431 -25.56 10.58 -10.01
CA LEU A 431 -24.95 9.34 -10.48
C LEU A 431 -24.86 8.30 -9.35
N LEU A 432 -24.45 8.71 -8.15
CA LEU A 432 -24.37 7.81 -6.98
C LEU A 432 -25.75 7.28 -6.57
N SER A 433 -26.78 8.14 -6.58
CA SER A 433 -28.16 7.70 -6.32
C SER A 433 -28.65 6.72 -7.38
N ALA A 434 -28.35 6.96 -8.66
CA ALA A 434 -28.70 6.03 -9.73
C ALA A 434 -28.07 4.65 -9.51
N ILE A 435 -26.81 4.58 -9.07
CA ILE A 435 -26.15 3.30 -8.72
C ILE A 435 -26.91 2.58 -7.60
N LEU A 436 -27.36 3.30 -6.57
CA LEU A 436 -28.14 2.71 -5.48
C LEU A 436 -29.50 2.15 -5.96
N HIS A 437 -30.21 2.91 -6.80
CA HIS A 437 -31.47 2.45 -7.40
C HIS A 437 -31.29 1.27 -8.34
N LEU A 438 -30.19 1.23 -9.11
CA LEU A 438 -29.86 0.10 -9.97
C LEU A 438 -29.72 -1.20 -9.15
N GLY A 439 -29.10 -1.13 -7.96
CA GLY A 439 -28.97 -2.29 -7.08
C GLY A 439 -30.27 -2.83 -6.50
N ASN A 440 -31.36 -2.04 -6.58
CA ASN A 440 -32.70 -2.44 -6.15
C ASN A 440 -33.59 -2.92 -7.30
N VAL A 441 -33.11 -2.90 -8.55
CA VAL A 441 -33.88 -3.40 -9.69
C VAL A 441 -34.07 -4.90 -9.53
N VAL A 442 -35.32 -5.36 -9.59
CA VAL A 442 -35.65 -6.77 -9.53
C VAL A 442 -35.71 -7.32 -10.95
N ILE A 443 -34.92 -8.37 -11.19
CA ILE A 443 -34.95 -9.13 -12.45
C ILE A 443 -35.74 -10.40 -12.18
N ASP A 444 -36.81 -10.60 -12.94
CA ASP A 444 -37.66 -11.78 -12.88
C ASP A 444 -37.29 -12.77 -13.99
N GLU A 445 -37.47 -14.06 -13.71
CA GLU A 445 -37.37 -15.13 -14.72
C GLU A 445 -38.74 -15.38 -15.36
N GLY A 446 -38.75 -15.43 -16.69
CA GLY A 446 -39.91 -15.79 -17.50
C GLY A 446 -39.86 -17.24 -17.96
N GLU A 447 -40.74 -17.58 -18.91
CA GLU A 447 -40.74 -18.89 -19.55
C GLU A 447 -39.44 -19.10 -20.36
N SER A 448 -38.96 -20.34 -20.41
CA SER A 448 -37.76 -20.74 -21.18
C SER A 448 -36.45 -20.02 -20.79
N GLU A 449 -36.20 -19.80 -19.48
CA GLU A 449 -34.98 -19.16 -18.95
C GLU A 449 -34.74 -17.73 -19.44
N THR A 450 -35.79 -17.06 -19.93
CA THR A 450 -35.74 -15.64 -20.30
C THR A 450 -35.78 -14.77 -19.05
N THR A 451 -35.16 -13.58 -19.10
CA THR A 451 -35.20 -12.62 -17.99
C THR A 451 -35.88 -11.32 -18.42
N PHE A 452 -36.53 -10.65 -17.48
CA PHE A 452 -37.16 -9.35 -17.72
C PHE A 452 -37.20 -8.50 -16.44
N VAL A 453 -37.40 -7.20 -16.62
CA VAL A 453 -37.70 -6.26 -15.52
C VAL A 453 -39.15 -5.82 -15.66
N LYS A 454 -39.94 -5.91 -14.59
CA LYS A 454 -41.35 -5.49 -14.58
C LYS A 454 -41.48 -3.99 -14.87
N GLU A 455 -42.52 -3.61 -15.62
CA GLU A 455 -42.85 -2.19 -15.85
C GLU A 455 -43.21 -1.45 -14.56
N SER A 456 -43.68 -2.17 -13.54
CA SER A 456 -44.01 -1.62 -12.23
C SER A 456 -42.80 -1.42 -11.30
N ASP A 457 -41.58 -1.78 -11.73
CA ASP A 457 -40.37 -1.59 -10.93
C ASP A 457 -40.03 -0.09 -10.81
N LYS A 458 -40.29 0.44 -9.62
CA LYS A 458 -40.05 1.85 -9.28
C LYS A 458 -38.58 2.21 -9.25
N SER A 459 -37.71 1.29 -8.82
CA SER A 459 -36.26 1.51 -8.75
C SER A 459 -35.68 1.63 -10.16
N PHE A 460 -36.13 0.79 -11.08
CA PHE A 460 -35.77 0.85 -12.50
C PHE A 460 -36.20 2.16 -13.17
N SER A 461 -37.46 2.56 -12.95
CA SER A 461 -38.00 3.83 -13.48
C SER A 461 -37.22 5.03 -12.91
N THR A 462 -36.90 5.00 -11.61
CA THR A 462 -36.11 6.04 -10.94
C THR A 462 -34.68 6.10 -11.49
N PHE A 463 -34.01 4.95 -11.64
CA PHE A 463 -32.68 4.83 -12.26
C PHE A 463 -32.65 5.46 -13.65
N CYS A 464 -33.61 5.10 -14.52
CA CYS A 464 -33.70 5.66 -15.87
C CYS A 464 -33.95 7.16 -15.85
N SER A 465 -34.84 7.65 -14.99
CA SER A 465 -35.12 9.08 -14.82
C SER A 465 -33.89 9.88 -14.36
N LEU A 466 -33.16 9.39 -13.35
CA LEU A 466 -31.96 10.04 -12.82
C LEU A 466 -30.87 10.18 -13.91
N LEU A 467 -30.70 9.17 -14.76
CA LEU A 467 -29.71 9.16 -15.83
C LEU A 467 -30.23 9.69 -17.17
N LYS A 468 -31.53 10.02 -17.27
CA LYS A 468 -32.22 10.45 -18.49
C LYS A 468 -32.10 9.42 -19.62
N LEU A 469 -32.35 8.15 -19.29
CA LEU A 469 -32.30 7.02 -20.20
C LEU A 469 -33.70 6.68 -20.74
N ASP A 470 -33.75 6.10 -21.93
CA ASP A 470 -34.96 5.50 -22.49
C ASP A 470 -35.24 4.16 -21.78
N GLU A 471 -36.34 4.10 -21.03
CA GLU A 471 -36.69 2.94 -20.21
C GLU A 471 -36.85 1.66 -21.03
N ASN A 472 -37.47 1.75 -22.22
CA ASN A 472 -37.72 0.57 -23.06
C ASN A 472 -36.40 -0.01 -23.57
N ARG A 473 -35.50 0.83 -24.07
CA ARG A 473 -34.16 0.41 -24.49
C ARG A 473 -33.35 -0.16 -23.35
N MET A 474 -33.37 0.49 -22.18
CA MET A 474 -32.61 0.00 -21.02
C MET A 474 -33.15 -1.35 -20.53
N ARG A 475 -34.47 -1.54 -20.54
CA ARG A 475 -35.13 -2.80 -20.15
C ARG A 475 -34.74 -3.93 -21.10
N THR A 476 -34.69 -3.65 -22.40
CA THR A 476 -34.17 -4.60 -23.38
C THR A 476 -32.71 -4.96 -23.11
N TRP A 477 -31.82 -3.97 -22.98
CA TRP A 477 -30.38 -4.24 -22.91
C TRP A 477 -29.88 -4.74 -21.56
N LEU A 478 -30.65 -4.59 -20.48
CA LEU A 478 -30.32 -5.22 -19.21
C LEU A 478 -30.46 -6.74 -19.27
N CYS A 479 -31.46 -7.24 -20.01
CA CYS A 479 -31.77 -8.67 -20.09
C CYS A 479 -31.28 -9.34 -21.40
N ASN A 480 -30.64 -8.60 -22.30
CA ASN A 480 -30.22 -9.10 -23.61
C ASN A 480 -28.80 -8.66 -23.96
N LYS A 481 -28.04 -9.53 -24.63
CA LYS A 481 -26.75 -9.19 -25.25
C LYS A 481 -26.82 -9.23 -26.77
N ARG A 482 -26.06 -8.35 -27.41
CA ARG A 482 -25.88 -8.30 -28.86
C ARG A 482 -24.55 -8.97 -29.22
N ILE A 483 -24.60 -9.98 -30.08
CA ILE A 483 -23.43 -10.69 -30.59
C ILE A 483 -23.30 -10.37 -32.08
N LYS A 484 -22.14 -9.87 -32.49
CA LYS A 484 -21.82 -9.60 -33.89
C LYS A 484 -20.80 -10.62 -34.38
N THR A 485 -21.16 -11.39 -35.40
CA THR A 485 -20.30 -12.40 -36.03
C THR A 485 -20.22 -12.13 -37.52
N GLY A 486 -19.12 -11.55 -37.98
CA GLY A 486 -18.98 -11.08 -39.37
C GLY A 486 -20.00 -10.00 -39.71
N VAL A 487 -20.92 -10.31 -40.63
CA VAL A 487 -22.02 -9.41 -41.08
C VAL A 487 -23.29 -9.61 -40.23
N GLU A 488 -23.43 -10.76 -39.57
CA GLU A 488 -24.63 -11.10 -38.80
C GLU A 488 -24.61 -10.46 -37.41
N VAL A 489 -25.80 -10.04 -36.97
CA VAL A 489 -26.04 -9.49 -35.64
C VAL A 489 -27.18 -10.28 -35.03
N VAL A 490 -26.89 -11.00 -33.95
CA VAL A 490 -27.87 -11.78 -33.21
C VAL A 490 -28.04 -11.17 -31.82
N THR A 491 -29.28 -11.02 -31.38
CA THR A 491 -29.61 -10.64 -30.00
C THR A 491 -30.03 -11.89 -29.26
N THR A 492 -29.46 -12.11 -28.07
CA THR A 492 -29.76 -13.27 -27.22
C THR A 492 -30.12 -12.81 -25.82
N THR A 493 -31.16 -13.42 -25.26
CA THR A 493 -31.58 -13.20 -23.89
C THR A 493 -30.56 -13.79 -22.92
N LEU A 494 -30.31 -13.10 -21.82
CA LEU A 494 -29.44 -13.54 -20.73
C LEU A 494 -30.27 -14.32 -19.69
N ASN A 495 -29.68 -15.36 -19.11
CA ASN A 495 -30.27 -16.00 -17.93
C ASN A 495 -30.02 -15.15 -16.67
N LEU A 496 -30.69 -15.47 -15.55
CA LEU A 496 -30.65 -14.65 -14.34
C LEU A 496 -29.24 -14.42 -13.81
N ASN A 497 -28.41 -15.46 -13.77
CA ASN A 497 -27.03 -15.35 -13.30
C ASN A 497 -26.20 -14.41 -14.18
N GLN A 498 -26.38 -14.42 -15.51
CA GLN A 498 -25.68 -13.53 -16.43
C GLN A 498 -26.14 -12.07 -16.37
N VAL A 499 -27.37 -11.81 -15.90
CA VAL A 499 -27.84 -10.44 -15.69
C VAL A 499 -27.30 -9.87 -14.37
N LEU A 500 -27.18 -10.72 -13.35
CA LEU A 500 -26.72 -10.30 -12.01
C LEU A 500 -25.19 -10.20 -11.89
N PHE A 501 -24.43 -11.03 -12.61
CA PHE A 501 -22.97 -11.15 -12.54
C PHE A 501 -22.33 -11.12 -13.94
#